data_AF-A0A535D7C3-F1
#
_entry.id   AF-A0A535D7C3-F1
#
_cell.length_a   1.000
_cell.length_b   1.000
_cell.length_c   1.000
_cell.angle_alpha   90.00
_cell.angle_beta   90.00
_cell.angle_gamma   90.00
#
_symmetry.space_group_name_H-M   'P 1'
#
loop_
_entity.id
_entity.type
_entity.pdbx_description
1 polymer ?
#
loop_
_entity_poly.entity_id
_entity_poly.type
_entity_poly.pdbx_seq_one_letter_code
_entity_poly.pdbx_strand_id
1 'polypeptide(L)'
;MTEEQQQTDINDIQRLHFELFRHVRYNQLDGEHVVRDLLDWHDLWYSVLPTRFPYPFNKQDDKQYHPYTELSMLRHVRWESWPADTLYIWTNDEALPQLRQRIEERWEPSEIEVISPDTDEEMHFTHLDDEHDRVLFVWWD
;
A
#
# COMPACT_ATOMS: atom_id res chain seq x y z
N MET A 1 19.52 -5.42 -14.53
CA MET A 1 19.69 -4.13 -13.83
C MET A 1 19.97 -4.45 -12.38
N THR A 2 20.89 -3.76 -11.73
CA THR A 2 21.19 -3.96 -10.30
C THR A 2 20.18 -3.17 -9.45
N GLU A 3 19.89 -3.63 -8.23
CA GLU A 3 18.95 -2.97 -7.28
C GLU A 3 19.28 -1.47 -7.09
N GLU A 4 20.56 -1.09 -7.16
CA GLU A 4 21.02 0.30 -7.09
C GLU A 4 20.51 1.20 -8.24
N GLN A 5 20.27 0.65 -9.44
CA GLN A 5 19.80 1.42 -10.59
C GLN A 5 18.29 1.69 -10.56
N GLN A 6 17.48 0.70 -10.13
CA GLN A 6 16.03 0.91 -9.93
C GLN A 6 15.75 1.90 -8.80
N GLN A 7 16.60 1.93 -7.78
CA GLN A 7 16.44 2.89 -6.70
C GLN A 7 16.48 4.34 -7.21
N THR A 8 17.31 4.67 -8.20
CA THR A 8 17.47 6.04 -8.75
C THR A 8 16.19 6.70 -9.27
N ASP A 9 15.18 5.94 -9.68
CA ASP A 9 13.95 6.48 -10.29
C ASP A 9 12.83 6.80 -9.26
N ILE A 10 12.96 6.32 -8.03
CA ILE A 10 12.00 6.63 -6.94
C ILE A 10 12.47 7.80 -6.09
N ASN A 11 11.54 8.71 -5.77
CA ASN A 11 11.82 9.86 -4.91
C ASN A 11 12.11 9.45 -3.45
N ASP A 12 12.72 10.35 -2.68
CA ASP A 12 13.16 10.09 -1.31
C ASP A 12 12.00 9.72 -0.36
N ILE A 13 10.80 10.24 -0.59
CA ILE A 13 9.62 9.93 0.23
C ILE A 13 9.18 8.49 -0.01
N GLN A 14 9.10 8.05 -1.28
CA GLN A 14 8.76 6.67 -1.62
C GLN A 14 9.81 5.70 -1.06
N ARG A 15 11.10 6.07 -1.13
CA ARG A 15 12.19 5.29 -0.52
C ARG A 15 11.99 5.11 0.97
N LEU A 16 11.67 6.16 1.72
CA LEU A 16 11.44 6.07 3.16
C LEU A 16 10.27 5.14 3.50
N HIS A 17 9.16 5.21 2.74
CA HIS A 17 8.04 4.29 2.93
C HIS A 17 8.46 2.82 2.68
N PHE A 18 9.24 2.57 1.64
CA PHE A 18 9.75 1.24 1.33
C PHE A 18 10.75 0.73 2.37
N GLU A 19 11.66 1.58 2.87
CA GLU A 19 12.57 1.17 3.95
C GLU A 19 11.79 0.77 5.21
N LEU A 20 10.74 1.52 5.60
CA LEU A 20 9.88 1.13 6.72
C LEU A 20 9.11 -0.18 6.42
N PHE A 21 8.57 -0.32 5.21
CA PHE A 21 7.72 -1.44 4.85
C PHE A 21 8.48 -2.76 4.69
N ARG A 22 9.76 -2.73 4.30
CA ARG A 22 10.62 -3.94 4.24
C ARG A 22 10.71 -4.68 5.56
N HIS A 23 10.50 -3.98 6.69
CA HIS A 23 10.53 -4.56 8.03
C HIS A 23 9.18 -5.18 8.46
N VAL A 24 8.15 -5.10 7.63
CA VAL A 24 6.83 -5.69 7.94
C VAL A 24 6.86 -7.19 7.70
N ARG A 25 6.38 -7.93 8.70
CA ARG A 25 6.05 -9.36 8.62
C ARG A 25 4.74 -9.60 9.37
N TYR A 26 3.70 -10.00 8.65
CA TYR A 26 2.36 -10.20 9.20
C TYR A 26 1.58 -11.23 8.38
N ASN A 27 1.24 -12.39 8.96
CA ASN A 27 0.62 -13.50 8.24
C ASN A 27 1.35 -13.86 6.94
N GLN A 28 0.73 -13.71 5.76
CA GLN A 28 1.36 -13.96 4.47
C GLN A 28 2.12 -12.73 3.91
N LEU A 29 2.00 -11.57 4.55
CA LEU A 29 2.71 -10.36 4.16
C LEU A 29 4.20 -10.46 4.52
N ASP A 30 5.04 -10.58 3.48
CA ASP A 30 6.47 -10.33 3.54
C ASP A 30 6.80 -8.98 2.87
N GLY A 31 6.96 -7.94 3.69
CA GLY A 31 7.21 -6.59 3.19
C GLY A 31 8.51 -6.44 2.40
N GLU A 32 9.53 -7.26 2.65
CA GLU A 32 10.78 -7.21 1.88
C GLU A 32 10.57 -7.75 0.46
N HIS A 33 9.87 -8.89 0.35
CA HIS A 33 9.50 -9.47 -0.95
C HIS A 33 8.61 -8.51 -1.73
N VAL A 34 7.60 -7.94 -1.09
CA VAL A 34 6.68 -6.99 -1.74
C VAL A 34 7.43 -5.75 -2.24
N VAL A 35 8.32 -5.16 -1.45
CA VAL A 35 9.12 -4.00 -1.91
C VAL A 35 10.04 -4.36 -3.07
N ARG A 36 10.69 -5.53 -3.05
CA ARG A 36 11.53 -5.97 -4.18
C ARG A 36 10.70 -6.04 -5.46
N ASP A 37 9.53 -6.64 -5.39
CA ASP A 37 8.63 -6.78 -6.52
C ASP A 37 8.12 -5.44 -7.03
N LEU A 38 7.75 -4.53 -6.13
CA LEU A 38 7.34 -3.17 -6.50
C LEU A 38 8.44 -2.40 -7.22
N LEU A 39 9.70 -2.55 -6.81
CA LEU A 39 10.84 -1.95 -7.50
C LEU A 39 11.07 -2.57 -8.88
N ASP A 40 10.86 -3.88 -9.02
CA ASP A 40 10.91 -4.57 -10.32
C ASP A 40 9.76 -4.17 -11.26
N TRP A 41 8.64 -3.70 -10.72
CA TRP A 41 7.43 -3.31 -11.45
C TRP A 41 7.21 -1.80 -11.44
N HIS A 42 8.28 -1.01 -11.27
CA HIS A 42 8.22 0.44 -11.15
C HIS A 42 7.50 1.13 -12.33
N ASP A 43 7.51 0.51 -13.51
CA ASP A 43 6.81 0.98 -14.70
C ASP A 43 5.28 0.87 -14.61
N LEU A 44 4.74 0.14 -13.63
CA LEU A 44 3.30 -0.12 -13.49
C LEU A 44 2.61 0.76 -12.45
N TRP A 45 3.31 1.69 -11.79
CA TRP A 45 2.72 2.52 -10.75
C TRP A 45 3.36 3.90 -10.65
N TYR A 46 2.62 4.87 -10.11
CA TYR A 46 3.08 6.24 -9.85
C TYR A 46 3.56 6.42 -8.41
N SER A 47 2.83 5.85 -7.44
CA SER A 47 3.25 5.86 -6.02
C SER A 47 2.62 4.71 -5.24
N VAL A 48 3.24 4.34 -4.12
CA VAL A 48 2.77 3.28 -3.23
C VAL A 48 2.79 3.77 -1.78
N LEU A 49 1.67 3.62 -1.08
CA LEU A 49 1.53 3.96 0.33
C LEU A 49 1.24 2.70 1.17
N PRO A 50 2.24 2.20 1.91
CA PRO A 50 2.02 1.22 2.95
C PRO A 50 1.44 1.86 4.20
N THR A 51 0.30 1.35 4.65
CA THR A 51 -0.40 1.94 5.79
C THR A 51 -1.22 0.90 6.55
N ARG A 52 -1.81 1.35 7.65
CA ARG A 52 -2.89 0.68 8.36
C ARG A 52 -3.96 1.71 8.60
N PHE A 53 -5.14 1.47 8.04
CA PHE A 53 -6.19 2.48 8.03
C PHE A 53 -6.53 2.92 9.47
N PRO A 54 -6.45 4.23 9.80
CA PRO A 54 -7.02 4.73 11.03
C PRO A 54 -8.54 4.73 10.88
N TYR A 55 -9.22 3.77 11.50
CA TYR A 55 -10.67 3.88 11.65
C TYR A 55 -10.97 5.14 12.51
N PRO A 56 -11.95 5.97 12.11
CA PRO A 56 -12.25 7.22 12.80
C PRO A 56 -12.67 6.96 14.26
N PHE A 57 -12.13 7.76 15.18
CA PHE A 57 -12.37 7.75 16.64
C PHE A 57 -13.85 7.68 17.06
N ASN A 58 -14.79 8.02 16.17
CA ASN A 58 -16.19 8.27 16.48
C ASN A 58 -17.16 7.17 16.02
N LYS A 59 -16.70 6.07 15.42
CA LYS A 59 -17.54 4.89 15.17
C LYS A 59 -17.15 3.75 16.12
N GLN A 60 -17.46 3.95 17.41
CA GLN A 60 -17.63 2.81 18.31
C GLN A 60 -18.96 2.13 17.95
N ASP A 61 -18.96 1.30 16.93
CA ASP A 61 -19.93 0.21 16.91
C ASP A 61 -19.39 -0.86 17.86
N ASP A 62 -20.18 -1.24 18.87
CA ASP A 62 -19.80 -2.02 20.07
C ASP A 62 -19.23 -3.44 19.79
N LYS A 63 -18.85 -3.77 18.55
CA LYS A 63 -18.50 -5.13 18.11
C LYS A 63 -17.20 -5.26 17.33
N GLN A 64 -16.47 -4.18 17.03
CA GLN A 64 -15.17 -4.29 16.36
C GLN A 64 -14.10 -3.54 17.16
N TYR A 65 -13.21 -4.31 17.77
CA TYR A 65 -11.99 -3.78 18.39
C TYR A 65 -11.10 -3.24 17.27
N HIS A 66 -11.18 -1.93 17.01
CA HIS A 66 -10.23 -1.27 16.11
C HIS A 66 -9.02 -0.82 16.93
N PRO A 67 -7.82 -1.40 16.71
CA PRO A 67 -6.63 -0.97 17.43
C PRO A 67 -6.29 0.47 17.00
N TYR A 68 -6.27 1.40 17.97
CA TYR A 68 -5.83 2.78 17.79
C TYR A 68 -4.53 2.84 16.98
N THR A 69 -4.59 3.34 15.74
CA THR A 69 -3.46 3.36 14.81
C THR A 69 -2.27 4.11 15.43
N GLU A 70 -2.49 5.25 16.07
CA GLU A 70 -1.43 6.03 16.72
C GLU A 70 -0.76 5.27 17.88
N LEU A 71 -1.52 4.50 18.66
CA LEU A 71 -0.95 3.69 19.73
C LEU A 71 -0.15 2.49 19.19
N SER A 72 -0.59 1.92 18.06
CA SER A 72 0.16 0.89 17.33
C SER A 72 1.44 1.46 16.75
N MET A 73 1.43 2.71 16.29
CA MET A 73 2.60 3.43 15.77
C MET A 73 3.64 3.72 16.84
N LEU A 74 3.24 4.03 18.08
CA LEU A 74 4.18 4.21 19.20
C LEU A 74 4.99 2.94 19.51
N ARG A 75 4.40 1.77 19.28
CA ARG A 75 5.05 0.47 19.50
C ARG A 75 6.10 0.16 18.44
N HIS A 76 5.94 0.69 17.22
CA HIS A 76 6.85 0.46 16.10
C HIS A 76 8.30 0.84 16.45
N VAL A 77 8.50 2.03 17.05
CA VAL A 77 9.84 2.54 17.37
C VAL A 77 10.56 1.64 18.38
N ARG A 78 9.80 0.93 19.22
CA ARG A 78 10.35 0.04 20.24
C ARG A 78 10.68 -1.36 19.70
N TRP A 79 9.91 -1.87 18.74
CA TRP A 79 9.99 -3.26 18.29
C TRP A 79 10.41 -3.44 16.83
N GLU A 80 10.85 -2.37 16.17
CA GLU A 80 11.36 -2.39 14.79
C GLU A 80 10.38 -3.04 13.80
N SER A 81 9.08 -2.86 14.04
CA SER A 81 8.01 -3.45 13.22
C SER A 81 6.99 -2.38 12.88
N TRP A 82 6.93 -2.00 11.61
CA TRP A 82 5.93 -1.05 11.10
C TRP A 82 4.55 -1.72 11.05
N PRO A 83 3.49 -1.13 11.63
CA PRO A 83 2.21 -1.79 11.72
C PRO A 83 1.39 -1.57 10.44
N ALA A 84 1.91 -1.93 9.26
CA ALA A 84 1.14 -1.90 8.01
C ALA A 84 0.62 -3.30 7.66
N ASP A 85 -0.63 -3.35 7.25
CA ASP A 85 -1.34 -4.52 6.75
C ASP A 85 -2.02 -4.24 5.40
N THR A 86 -1.82 -3.04 4.86
CA THR A 86 -2.50 -2.53 3.68
C THR A 86 -1.51 -1.79 2.76
N LEU A 87 -1.67 -1.95 1.44
CA LEU A 87 -1.06 -1.11 0.42
C LEU A 87 -2.12 -0.38 -0.40
N TYR A 88 -1.87 0.91 -0.64
CA TYR A 88 -2.50 1.67 -1.71
C TYR A 88 -1.48 1.90 -2.82
N ILE A 89 -1.80 1.48 -4.04
CA ILE A 89 -0.92 1.63 -5.20
C ILE A 89 -1.64 2.50 -6.23
N TRP A 90 -1.15 3.73 -6.41
CA TRP A 90 -1.65 4.61 -7.45
C TRP A 90 -1.02 4.22 -8.79
N THR A 91 -1.87 3.96 -9.78
CA THR A 91 -1.55 3.52 -11.13
C THR A 91 -2.58 4.11 -12.12
N ASN A 92 -2.63 3.59 -13.34
CA ASN A 92 -3.61 3.94 -14.35
C ASN A 92 -4.34 2.71 -14.89
N ASP A 93 -5.40 2.92 -15.67
CA ASP A 93 -6.22 1.87 -16.26
C ASP A 93 -5.46 0.95 -17.25
N GLU A 94 -4.42 1.43 -17.92
CA GLU A 94 -3.56 0.64 -18.82
C GLU A 94 -2.70 -0.36 -18.04
N ALA A 95 -2.03 0.07 -16.97
CA ALA A 95 -1.12 -0.74 -16.17
C ALA A 95 -1.86 -1.64 -15.14
N LEU A 96 -3.07 -1.23 -14.72
CA LEU A 96 -3.85 -1.90 -13.69
C LEU A 96 -4.02 -3.42 -13.89
N PRO A 97 -4.41 -3.94 -15.08
CA PRO A 97 -4.62 -5.37 -15.26
C PRO A 97 -3.35 -6.19 -15.04
N GLN A 98 -2.22 -5.68 -15.53
CA GLN A 98 -0.93 -6.34 -15.40
C GLN A 98 -0.42 -6.30 -13.95
N LEU A 99 -0.57 -5.15 -13.28
CA LEU A 99 -0.19 -4.99 -11.89
C LEU A 99 -1.01 -5.92 -10.99
N ARG A 100 -2.33 -5.95 -11.16
CA ARG A 100 -3.23 -6.82 -10.40
C ARG A 100 -2.86 -8.30 -10.57
N GLN A 101 -2.64 -8.75 -11.81
CA GLN A 101 -2.25 -10.13 -12.08
C GLN A 101 -0.96 -10.51 -11.33
N ARG A 102 0.08 -9.66 -11.39
CA ARG A 102 1.36 -9.91 -10.72
C ARG A 102 1.22 -10.02 -9.20
N ILE A 103 0.32 -9.22 -8.60
CA ILE A 103 0.01 -9.25 -7.17
C ILE A 103 -0.69 -10.56 -6.81
N GLU A 104 -1.73 -10.94 -7.54
CA GLU A 104 -2.49 -12.18 -7.34
C GLU A 104 -1.59 -13.42 -7.45
N GLU A 105 -0.58 -13.39 -8.32
CA GLU A 105 0.36 -14.50 -8.52
C GLU A 105 1.42 -14.62 -7.42
N ARG A 106 1.76 -13.54 -6.69
CA ARG A 106 2.97 -13.51 -5.85
C ARG A 106 2.79 -13.18 -4.38
N TRP A 107 1.73 -12.46 -3.98
CA TRP A 107 1.67 -11.88 -2.63
C TRP A 107 0.58 -12.45 -1.71
N GLU A 108 -0.24 -13.39 -2.19
CA GLU A 108 -1.33 -14.04 -1.42
C GLU A 108 -2.16 -13.07 -0.53
N PRO A 109 -2.67 -11.94 -1.05
CA PRO A 109 -3.47 -11.01 -0.25
C PRO A 109 -4.85 -11.59 0.10
N SER A 110 -5.40 -11.15 1.24
CA SER A 110 -6.77 -11.48 1.64
C SER A 110 -7.80 -10.76 0.78
N GLU A 111 -7.48 -9.54 0.36
CA GLU A 111 -8.40 -8.68 -0.40
C GLU A 111 -7.64 -7.79 -1.39
N ILE A 112 -8.23 -7.61 -2.58
CA ILE A 112 -7.76 -6.68 -3.61
C ILE A 112 -8.97 -5.94 -4.20
N GLU A 113 -9.02 -4.63 -3.98
CA GLU A 113 -10.04 -3.75 -4.53
C GLU A 113 -9.45 -2.70 -5.46
N VAL A 114 -10.25 -2.22 -6.40
CA VAL A 114 -9.90 -1.11 -7.30
C VAL A 114 -10.77 0.07 -6.91
N ILE A 115 -10.13 1.18 -6.58
CA ILE A 115 -10.75 2.47 -6.35
C ILE A 115 -10.55 3.29 -7.62
N SER A 116 -11.62 3.90 -8.10
CA SER A 116 -11.61 4.67 -9.34
C SER A 116 -12.35 6.00 -9.20
N PRO A 117 -11.94 7.06 -9.93
CA PRO A 117 -12.57 8.38 -9.84
C PRO A 117 -14.07 8.38 -10.18
N ASP A 118 -14.52 7.46 -11.03
CA ASP A 118 -15.93 7.32 -11.41
C ASP A 118 -16.81 6.70 -10.31
N THR A 119 -16.20 6.05 -9.32
CA THR A 119 -16.93 5.34 -8.26
C THR A 119 -16.66 5.86 -6.85
N ASP A 120 -15.59 6.62 -6.65
CA ASP A 120 -15.19 7.13 -5.34
C ASP A 120 -14.96 8.66 -5.34
N GLU A 121 -15.84 9.39 -4.67
CA GLU A 121 -15.76 10.85 -4.54
C GLU A 121 -14.50 11.32 -3.78
N GLU A 122 -13.89 10.48 -2.93
CA GLU A 122 -12.66 10.82 -2.18
C GLU A 122 -11.45 11.00 -3.10
N MET A 123 -11.41 10.31 -4.26
CA MET A 123 -10.35 10.52 -5.25
C MET A 123 -10.39 11.94 -5.81
N HIS A 124 -11.58 12.49 -6.03
CA HIS A 124 -11.73 13.89 -6.46
C HIS A 124 -11.27 14.87 -5.38
N PHE A 125 -11.60 14.63 -4.10
CA PHE A 125 -11.17 15.49 -3.00
C PHE A 125 -9.66 15.47 -2.75
N THR A 126 -8.98 14.40 -3.18
CA THR A 126 -7.53 14.22 -3.02
C THR A 126 -6.72 14.60 -4.27
N HIS A 127 -7.36 15.17 -5.29
CA HIS A 127 -6.74 15.54 -6.57
C HIS A 127 -6.12 14.35 -7.33
N LEU A 128 -6.75 13.17 -7.20
CA LEU A 128 -6.54 12.00 -8.05
C LEU A 128 -7.70 11.91 -9.04
N ASP A 129 -7.82 12.92 -9.90
CA ASP A 129 -9.03 13.21 -10.69
C ASP A 129 -8.87 13.03 -12.20
N ASP A 130 -7.75 12.47 -12.67
CA ASP A 130 -7.64 12.03 -14.07
C ASP A 130 -8.53 10.81 -14.31
N GLU A 131 -9.26 10.78 -15.43
CA GLU A 131 -10.20 9.69 -15.74
C GLU A 131 -9.53 8.31 -15.86
N HIS A 132 -8.22 8.29 -16.11
CA HIS A 132 -7.42 7.08 -16.21
C HIS A 132 -6.80 6.66 -14.88
N ASP A 133 -6.82 7.51 -13.84
CA ASP A 133 -6.23 7.17 -12.55
C ASP A 133 -6.95 6.00 -11.88
N ARG A 134 -6.18 5.07 -11.33
CA ARG A 134 -6.68 3.92 -10.58
C ARG A 134 -5.86 3.75 -9.32
N VAL A 135 -6.51 3.36 -8.23
CA VAL A 135 -5.82 2.98 -6.99
C VAL A 135 -6.14 1.53 -6.67
N LEU A 136 -5.11 0.70 -6.57
CA LEU A 136 -5.25 -0.65 -6.04
C LEU A 136 -5.13 -0.62 -4.52
N PHE A 137 -6.17 -1.09 -3.85
CA PHE A 137 -6.15 -1.44 -2.44
C PHE A 137 -5.79 -2.92 -2.31
N VAL A 138 -4.79 -3.23 -1.51
CA VAL A 138 -4.34 -4.61 -1.23
C VAL A 138 -4.21 -4.78 0.28
N TRP A 139 -4.87 -5.79 0.84
CA TRP A 139 -4.91 -6.01 2.29
C TRP A 139 -4.61 -7.46 2.68
N TRP A 140 -3.95 -7.62 3.84
CA TRP A 140 -3.66 -8.91 4.47
C TRP A 140 -4.31 -8.96 5.86
N ASP A 141 -5.06 -10.03 6.13
CA ASP A 141 -5.63 -10.33 7.46
C ASP A 141 -4.66 -11.14 8.31
#